data_AF-A0A0D9NR36-F1
#
_entry.id   AF-A0A0D9NR36-F1
#
_cell.length_a   1.000
_cell.length_b   1.000
_cell.length_c   1.000
_cell.angle_alpha   90.00
_cell.angle_beta   90.00
_cell.angle_gamma   90.00
#
_symmetry.space_group_name_H-M   'P 1'
#
loop_
_entity.id
_entity.type
_entity.pdbx_description
1 polymer ?
#
loop_
_entity_poly.entity_id
_entity_poly.type
_entity_poly.pdbx_seq_one_letter_code
_entity_poly.pdbx_strand_id
1 'polypeptide(L)'
;MISEGTAGTDDGDGLENCMNGAGGGDVAAFYRAARIYNSGSVSSTGQLQDGIATHCYASDISNRLTGWVGAASECTCDSDPGSCGIKTN
;
A
#
# COMPACT_ATOMS: atom_id res chain seq x y z
N MET A 1 18.45 4.01 -0.02
CA MET A 1 17.29 3.61 0.80
C MET A 1 16.10 4.57 0.70
N ILE A 2 16.17 5.85 1.13
CA ILE A 2 14.99 6.76 1.04
C ILE A 2 14.77 7.29 -0.38
N SER A 3 15.79 7.85 -1.04
CA SER A 3 15.63 8.38 -2.41
C SER A 3 15.20 7.29 -3.39
N GLU A 4 15.83 6.12 -3.35
CA GLU A 4 15.51 5.01 -4.25
C GLU A 4 14.10 4.47 -3.99
N GLY A 5 13.67 4.35 -2.72
CA GLY A 5 12.31 3.90 -2.42
C GLY A 5 11.21 4.90 -2.80
N THR A 6 11.56 6.18 -2.92
CA THR A 6 10.60 7.23 -3.30
C THR A 6 10.57 7.47 -4.81
N ALA A 7 11.74 7.69 -5.42
CA ALA A 7 11.89 8.02 -6.84
C ALA A 7 12.11 6.81 -7.76
N GLY A 8 12.44 5.64 -7.20
CA GLY A 8 12.79 4.44 -7.96
C GLY A 8 14.28 4.33 -8.28
N THR A 9 14.61 3.26 -9.01
CA THR A 9 15.94 2.98 -9.56
C THR A 9 15.81 2.58 -11.03
N ASP A 10 16.94 2.36 -11.71
CA ASP A 10 16.95 1.83 -13.07
C ASP A 10 16.34 0.41 -13.16
N ASP A 11 16.34 -0.33 -12.05
CA ASP A 11 15.88 -1.71 -11.96
C ASP A 11 14.45 -1.85 -11.40
N GLY A 12 13.84 -0.76 -10.91
CA GLY A 12 12.53 -0.87 -10.25
C GLY A 12 11.85 0.44 -9.86
N ASP A 13 10.53 0.37 -9.79
CA ASP A 13 9.66 1.50 -9.46
C ASP A 13 9.75 1.93 -7.99
N GLY A 14 9.83 3.24 -7.77
CA GLY A 14 9.61 3.87 -6.48
C GLY A 14 8.13 4.13 -6.20
N LEU A 15 7.83 4.65 -5.02
CA LEU A 15 6.47 5.02 -4.63
C LEU A 15 5.87 6.09 -5.56
N GLU A 16 6.68 7.04 -6.04
CA GLU A 16 6.24 8.06 -7.00
C GLU A 16 5.80 7.43 -8.34
N ASN A 17 6.60 6.49 -8.87
CA ASN A 17 6.26 5.75 -10.08
C ASN A 17 4.94 4.98 -9.90
N CYS A 18 4.78 4.32 -8.75
CA CYS A 18 3.54 3.62 -8.39
C CYS A 18 2.34 4.59 -8.35
N MET A 19 2.51 5.82 -7.83
CA MET A 19 1.45 6.83 -7.82
C MET A 19 1.06 7.29 -9.23
N ASN A 20 2.04 7.46 -10.12
CA ASN A 20 1.77 7.81 -11.51
C ASN A 20 1.00 6.70 -12.26
N GLY A 21 1.28 5.43 -11.92
CA GLY A 21 0.59 4.27 -12.49
C GLY A 21 -0.76 3.93 -11.86
N ALA A 22 -1.04 4.39 -10.64
CA ALA A 22 -2.22 4.02 -9.86
C ALA A 22 -3.54 4.71 -10.30
N GLY A 23 -3.49 5.57 -11.32
CA GLY A 23 -4.62 6.40 -11.76
C GLY A 23 -4.83 7.57 -10.79
N GLY A 24 -4.34 8.75 -11.18
CA GLY A 24 -4.35 9.96 -10.36
C GLY A 24 -5.66 10.74 -10.39
N GLY A 25 -5.84 11.61 -9.39
CA GLY A 25 -6.95 12.58 -9.31
C GLY A 25 -7.86 12.42 -8.09
N ASP A 26 -7.69 11.36 -7.31
CA ASP A 26 -8.45 11.12 -6.09
C ASP A 26 -7.56 10.58 -4.95
N VAL A 27 -8.11 10.58 -3.73
CA VAL A 27 -7.41 10.05 -2.55
C VAL A 27 -7.17 8.54 -2.67
N ALA A 28 -7.98 7.83 -3.44
CA ALA A 28 -7.83 6.39 -3.67
C ALA A 28 -6.54 6.05 -4.43
N ALA A 29 -5.96 6.99 -5.18
CA ALA A 29 -4.65 6.84 -5.82
C ALA A 29 -3.54 6.52 -4.81
N PHE A 30 -3.53 7.15 -3.63
CA PHE A 30 -2.53 6.86 -2.59
C PHE A 30 -2.62 5.41 -2.10
N TYR A 31 -3.85 4.92 -1.87
CA TYR A 31 -4.10 3.54 -1.42
C TYR A 31 -3.69 2.50 -2.46
N ARG A 32 -4.03 2.72 -3.73
CA ARG A 32 -3.62 1.84 -4.83
C ARG A 32 -2.11 1.85 -5.01
N ALA A 33 -1.48 3.02 -5.00
CA ALA A 33 -0.03 3.16 -5.16
C ALA A 33 0.75 2.49 -4.03
N ALA A 34 0.36 2.71 -2.77
CA ALA A 34 0.99 2.08 -1.62
C ALA A 34 0.85 0.56 -1.67
N ARG A 35 -0.29 0.05 -2.18
CA ARG A 35 -0.50 -1.38 -2.39
C ARG A 35 0.37 -1.94 -3.50
N ILE A 36 0.46 -1.26 -4.65
CA ILE A 36 1.33 -1.67 -5.76
C ILE A 36 2.80 -1.66 -5.32
N TYR A 37 3.24 -0.64 -4.58
CA TYR A 37 4.60 -0.58 -4.06
C TYR A 37 4.92 -1.75 -3.11
N ASN A 38 3.95 -2.19 -2.30
CA ASN A 38 4.13 -3.31 -1.38
C ASN A 38 4.08 -4.69 -2.04
N SER A 39 3.21 -4.88 -3.04
CA SER A 39 2.89 -6.22 -3.55
C SER A 39 2.90 -6.34 -5.08
N GLY A 40 3.33 -5.31 -5.79
CA GLY A 40 3.40 -5.24 -7.25
C GLY A 40 2.05 -5.18 -7.98
N SER A 41 0.92 -5.15 -7.26
CA SER A 41 -0.41 -5.27 -7.88
C SER A 41 -1.54 -4.78 -6.98
N VAL A 42 -2.67 -4.44 -7.60
CA VAL A 42 -3.95 -4.24 -6.90
C VAL A 42 -4.71 -5.56 -6.86
N SER A 43 -5.30 -5.91 -5.71
CA SER A 43 -6.11 -7.12 -5.57
C SER A 43 -7.32 -7.08 -6.52
N SER A 44 -7.65 -8.23 -7.12
CA SER A 44 -8.88 -8.40 -7.92
C SER A 44 -10.16 -8.23 -7.10
N THR A 45 -10.09 -8.41 -5.78
CA THR A 45 -11.21 -8.15 -4.87
C THR A 45 -11.45 -6.67 -4.58
N GLY A 46 -10.51 -5.80 -4.97
CA GLY A 46 -10.50 -4.39 -4.60
C GLY A 46 -10.09 -4.10 -3.15
N GLN A 47 -9.88 -5.15 -2.33
CA GLN A 47 -9.45 -4.99 -0.94
C GLN A 47 -7.93 -4.84 -0.85
N LEU A 48 -7.48 -3.86 -0.06
CA LEU A 48 -6.07 -3.50 0.09
C LEU A 48 -5.26 -4.51 0.89
N GLN A 49 -5.94 -5.34 1.67
CA GLN A 49 -5.34 -6.35 2.53
C GLN A 49 -5.33 -7.74 1.90
N ASP A 50 -6.02 -7.99 0.78
CA ASP A 50 -6.13 -9.37 0.27
C ASP A 50 -4.87 -9.85 -0.46
N GLY A 51 -4.65 -11.16 -0.51
CA GLY A 51 -3.59 -11.79 -1.30
C GLY A 51 -2.19 -11.63 -0.70
N ILE A 52 -1.21 -11.35 -1.56
CA ILE A 52 0.23 -11.39 -1.25
C ILE A 52 0.79 -10.14 -0.54
N ALA A 53 -0.05 -9.16 -0.21
CA ALA A 53 0.41 -7.94 0.44
C ALA A 53 0.60 -8.12 1.94
N THR A 54 1.52 -7.32 2.49
CA THR A 54 1.53 -6.99 3.92
C THR A 54 0.23 -6.26 4.23
N HIS A 55 -0.62 -6.87 5.05
CA HIS A 55 -2.06 -6.67 4.94
C HIS A 55 -2.53 -5.24 5.25
N CYS A 56 -1.91 -4.52 6.17
CA CYS A 56 -2.26 -3.12 6.46
C CYS A 56 -1.24 -2.09 5.98
N TYR A 57 -0.21 -2.51 5.24
CA TYR A 57 0.80 -1.59 4.71
C TYR A 57 0.18 -0.47 3.88
N ALA A 58 -0.70 -0.82 2.95
CA ALA A 58 -1.31 0.16 2.04
C ALA A 58 -2.14 1.21 2.81
N SER A 59 -2.92 0.77 3.79
CA SER A 59 -3.73 1.67 4.62
C SER A 59 -2.87 2.56 5.51
N ASP A 60 -1.86 2.00 6.18
CA ASP A 60 -0.97 2.71 7.09
C ASP A 60 -0.12 3.77 6.36
N ILE A 61 0.49 3.41 5.24
CA ILE A 61 1.26 4.35 4.41
C ILE A 61 0.36 5.45 3.83
N SER A 62 -0.81 5.10 3.31
CA SER A 62 -1.72 6.10 2.74
C SER A 62 -2.25 7.08 3.77
N ASN A 63 -2.53 6.63 5.00
CA ASN A 63 -2.90 7.52 6.09
C ASN A 63 -1.77 8.51 6.39
N ARG A 64 -0.51 8.06 6.43
CA ARG A 64 0.63 8.98 6.59
C ARG A 64 0.78 9.96 5.43
N LEU A 65 0.65 9.50 4.18
CA LEU A 65 0.73 10.33 2.97
C LEU A 65 -0.38 11.39 2.92
N THR A 66 -1.54 11.08 3.49
CA THR A 66 -2.69 12.00 3.59
C THR A 66 -2.66 12.87 4.85
N GLY A 67 -1.59 12.79 5.66
CA GLY A 67 -1.31 13.71 6.78
C GLY A 67 -1.54 13.12 8.18
N TRP A 68 -1.99 11.88 8.31
CA TRP A 68 -2.20 11.20 9.59
C TRP A 68 -0.91 10.55 10.09
N VAL A 69 0.06 11.38 10.49
CA VAL A 69 1.42 10.92 10.83
C VAL A 69 1.65 10.60 12.32
N GLY A 70 0.75 11.05 13.20
CA GLY A 70 0.90 10.87 14.66
C GLY A 70 0.16 9.66 15.25
N ALA A 71 -0.61 8.94 14.44
CA ALA A 71 -1.33 7.75 14.88
C ALA A 71 -0.37 6.56 15.04
N ALA A 72 -0.62 5.72 16.04
CA ALA A 72 0.10 4.46 16.19
C ALA A 72 -0.26 3.51 15.04
N SER A 73 0.72 2.76 14.55
CA SER A 73 0.48 1.67 13.59
C SER A 73 0.15 0.39 14.34
N GLU A 74 -1.12 0.03 14.37
CA GLU A 74 -1.64 -1.17 15.03
C GLU A 74 -1.92 -2.30 14.02
N CYS A 75 -1.09 -2.40 12.97
CA CYS A 75 -1.28 -3.42 11.94
C CYS A 75 -0.93 -4.82 12.47
N THR A 76 -1.93 -5.59 12.89
CA THR A 76 -1.77 -6.96 13.42
C THR A 76 -2.32 -8.04 12.48
N CYS A 77 -2.81 -7.66 11.31
CA CYS A 77 -3.53 -8.56 10.40
C CYS A 77 -2.67 -9.71 9.85
N ASP A 78 -1.34 -9.57 9.82
CA ASP A 78 -0.43 -10.66 9.41
C ASP A 78 -0.34 -11.79 10.46
N SER A 79 -0.59 -11.46 11.73
CA SER A 79 -0.60 -12.43 12.85
C SER A 79 -1.99 -13.03 13.09
N ASP A 80 -3.05 -12.29 12.76
CA ASP A 80 -4.43 -12.76 12.79
C ASP A 80 -5.19 -12.29 11.53
N PRO A 81 -5.12 -13.06 10.42
CA PRO A 81 -5.76 -12.66 9.16
C PRO A 81 -7.29 -12.52 9.25
N GLY A 82 -7.92 -13.24 10.18
CA GLY A 82 -9.37 -13.21 10.38
C GLY A 82 -9.85 -11.88 10.96
N SER A 83 -9.02 -11.23 11.79
CA SER A 83 -9.35 -9.96 12.44
C SER A 83 -9.60 -8.80 11.46
N CYS A 84 -9.09 -8.91 10.23
CA CYS A 84 -9.13 -7.85 9.21
C CYS A 84 -9.91 -8.24 7.95
N GLY A 85 -10.68 -9.32 7.99
CA GLY A 85 -11.51 -9.75 6.87
C GLY A 85 -10.72 -10.12 5.60
N ILE A 86 -9.48 -10.59 5.75
CA ILE A 86 -8.62 -10.98 4.64
C ILE A 86 -9.22 -12.20 3.93
N LYS A 87 -9.38 -12.10 2.62
CA LYS A 87 -9.73 -13.23 1.76
C LYS A 87 -8.46 -13.79 1.13
N THR A 88 -8.03 -14.95 1.64
CA THR A 88 -7.04 -15.79 1.00
C THR A 88 -7.71 -16.48 -0.19
N ASN A 89 -7.75 -15.82 -1.34
CA ASN A 89 -8.12 -16.49 -2.60
C ASN A 89 -6.95 -17.33 -3.10
#